data_AF-A0A850P0H6-F1
#
_entry.id   AF-A0A850P0H6-F1
#
_cell.length_a   1.000
_cell.length_b   1.000
_cell.length_c   1.000
_cell.angle_alpha   90.00
_cell.angle_beta   90.00
_cell.angle_gamma   90.00
#
_symmetry.space_group_name_H-M   'P 1'
#
loop_
_entity.id
_entity.type
_entity.pdbx_description
1 polymer ?
#
loop_
_entity_poly.entity_id
_entity_poly.type
_entity_poly.pdbx_seq_one_letter_code
_entity_poly.pdbx_strand_id
1 'polypeptide(L)'
;IVGLLFARMPVPPLSLYDQPFYLGIAQDLVHTGRFTDGFMFASPGDDGRRPPGMRFAPLYPALLAAAARLEPGFDRDSACVVTTDGHGPCGTEATLPRTAQALALVAILWLVWWIAASVAGGGAGMAALGLALCTAPVLLRSVMVTMTEIAVLLADLLAIACALRALWSPERSTRWAATCGAMLGIATLLRPSGLELALAIVAGGLGWL
;
A
#
# COMPACT_ATOMS: atom_id res chain seq x y z
N ILE A 1 8.21 17.82 15.56
CA ILE A 1 9.15 16.75 15.15
C ILE A 1 8.73 16.13 13.82
N VAL A 2 7.52 15.57 13.70
CA VAL A 2 7.02 14.96 12.44
C VAL A 2 7.03 15.93 11.23
N GLY A 3 6.56 17.18 11.40
CA GLY A 3 6.63 18.19 10.33
C GLY A 3 8.04 18.65 9.96
N LEU A 4 9.01 18.54 10.87
CA LEU A 4 10.43 18.87 10.60
C LEU A 4 11.15 17.73 9.86
N LEU A 5 10.70 16.49 10.05
CA LEU A 5 11.21 15.32 9.33
C LEU A 5 10.67 15.25 7.90
N PHE A 6 9.39 15.58 7.70
CA PHE A 6 8.75 15.58 6.38
C PHE A 6 9.37 16.61 5.42
N ALA A 7 9.69 17.82 5.92
CA ALA A 7 10.20 18.91 5.09
C ALA A 7 11.65 18.71 4.58
N ARG A 8 12.35 17.66 5.05
CA ARG A 8 13.78 17.45 4.75
C ARG A 8 14.10 16.13 4.07
N MET A 9 13.11 15.27 3.81
CA MET A 9 13.40 14.01 3.14
C MET A 9 13.51 14.23 1.64
N PRO A 10 14.64 13.85 1.01
CA PRO A 10 14.78 13.96 -0.44
C PRO A 10 13.74 13.04 -1.09
N VAL A 11 13.11 13.55 -2.15
CA VAL A 11 12.19 12.76 -2.97
C VAL A 11 13.03 11.74 -3.75
N PRO A 12 12.87 10.43 -3.51
CA PRO A 12 13.61 9.41 -4.24
C PRO A 12 13.15 9.36 -5.71
N PRO A 13 14.04 9.01 -6.65
CA PRO A 13 13.61 8.72 -8.00
C PRO A 13 12.66 7.52 -8.05
N LEU A 14 11.75 7.56 -9.02
CA LEU A 14 10.78 6.49 -9.29
C LEU A 14 11.44 5.19 -9.79
N SER A 15 12.74 5.24 -10.11
CA SER A 15 13.53 4.07 -10.51
C SER A 15 14.09 3.24 -9.34
N LEU A 16 13.93 3.69 -8.09
CA LEU A 16 14.46 2.96 -6.93
C LEU A 16 13.59 1.77 -6.52
N TYR A 17 14.27 0.72 -6.03
CA TYR A 17 13.66 -0.49 -5.48
C TYR A 17 12.74 -1.18 -6.49
N ASP A 18 11.60 -1.70 -6.02
CA ASP A 18 10.65 -2.42 -6.85
C ASP A 18 9.64 -1.49 -7.56
N GLN A 19 9.74 -0.17 -7.38
CA GLN A 19 8.86 0.80 -8.03
C GLN A 19 8.75 0.58 -9.54
N PRO A 20 9.85 0.36 -10.30
CA PRO A 20 9.76 0.21 -11.75
C PRO A 20 8.88 -0.96 -12.19
N PHE A 21 8.82 -2.03 -11.39
CA PHE A 21 7.95 -3.17 -11.68
C PHE A 21 6.48 -2.78 -11.56
N TYR A 22 6.09 -2.11 -10.47
CA TYR A 22 4.73 -1.62 -10.29
C TYR A 22 4.34 -0.59 -11.35
N LEU A 23 5.26 0.31 -11.71
CA LEU A 23 5.06 1.32 -12.74
C LEU A 23 4.95 0.70 -14.14
N GLY A 24 5.74 -0.33 -14.45
CA GLY A 24 5.62 -1.08 -15.70
C GLY A 24 4.24 -1.70 -15.88
N ILE A 25 3.75 -2.41 -14.86
CA ILE A 25 2.39 -2.99 -14.89
C ILE A 25 1.33 -1.89 -14.99
N ALA A 26 1.50 -0.79 -14.26
CA ALA A 26 0.57 0.34 -14.30
C ALA A 26 0.50 0.96 -15.70
N GLN A 27 1.63 1.20 -16.35
CA GLN A 27 1.72 1.71 -17.72
C GLN A 27 1.08 0.75 -18.74
N ASP A 28 1.33 -0.55 -18.59
CA ASP A 28 0.69 -1.58 -19.42
C ASP A 28 -0.83 -1.55 -19.27
N LEU A 29 -1.33 -1.39 -18.04
CA LEU A 29 -2.75 -1.27 -17.76
C LEU A 29 -3.36 0.04 -18.29
N VAL A 30 -2.62 1.15 -18.24
CA VAL A 30 -3.07 2.44 -18.79
C VAL A 30 -3.25 2.36 -20.31
N HIS A 31 -2.26 1.80 -21.01
CA HIS A 31 -2.19 1.83 -22.48
C HIS A 31 -2.82 0.63 -23.18
N THR A 32 -2.79 -0.56 -22.57
CA THR A 32 -3.28 -1.80 -23.19
C THR A 32 -4.50 -2.40 -22.48
N GLY A 33 -4.78 -1.96 -21.25
CA GLY A 33 -5.86 -2.53 -20.42
C GLY A 33 -5.57 -3.94 -19.91
N ARG A 34 -4.32 -4.42 -19.95
CA ARG A 34 -3.93 -5.77 -19.55
C ARG A 34 -2.93 -5.74 -18.40
N PHE A 35 -3.06 -6.72 -17.50
CA PHE A 35 -2.01 -7.03 -16.52
C PHE A 35 -0.91 -7.86 -17.20
N THR A 36 0.33 -7.52 -16.92
CA THR A 36 1.55 -8.19 -17.40
C THR A 36 2.46 -8.50 -16.21
N ASP A 37 3.54 -9.24 -16.43
CA ASP A 37 4.52 -9.52 -15.37
C ASP A 37 5.35 -8.31 -14.93
N GLY A 38 5.16 -7.14 -15.54
CA GLY A 38 5.85 -5.91 -15.18
C GLY A 38 7.33 -6.01 -15.49
N PHE A 39 7.72 -5.52 -16.66
CA PHE A 39 9.13 -5.51 -17.05
C PHE A 39 9.48 -4.12 -17.57
N MET A 40 10.67 -3.67 -17.18
CA MET A 40 11.30 -2.49 -17.75
C MET A 40 11.75 -2.84 -19.18
N PHE A 41 10.93 -2.52 -20.18
CA PHE A 41 11.28 -2.73 -21.59
C PHE A 41 11.59 -1.41 -22.29
N ALA A 42 12.63 -1.45 -23.11
CA ALA A 42 13.19 -0.34 -23.89
C ALA A 42 12.25 0.32 -24.93
N SER A 43 10.94 0.01 -24.96
CA SER A 43 9.92 0.83 -25.64
C SER A 43 8.50 0.34 -25.36
N PRO A 44 7.50 1.23 -25.36
CA PRO A 44 6.10 0.86 -25.51
C PRO A 44 5.86 0.49 -26.98
N GLY A 45 5.42 -0.75 -27.27
CA GLY A 45 4.86 -1.07 -28.59
C GLY A 45 5.35 -2.33 -29.30
N ASP A 46 6.29 -3.11 -28.76
CA ASP A 46 6.70 -4.37 -29.39
C ASP A 46 6.15 -5.59 -28.60
N ASP A 47 5.02 -6.11 -29.12
CA ASP A 47 4.07 -7.04 -28.50
C ASP A 47 4.62 -8.43 -28.14
N GLY A 48 5.90 -8.72 -28.42
CA GLY A 48 6.53 -10.00 -28.09
C GLY A 48 7.09 -10.10 -26.67
N ARG A 49 7.33 -8.97 -25.99
CA ARG A 49 8.05 -8.93 -24.71
C ARG A 49 7.16 -8.80 -23.48
N ARG A 50 5.88 -8.48 -23.63
CA ARG A 50 4.95 -8.21 -22.51
C ARG A 50 3.97 -9.37 -22.32
N PRO A 51 4.40 -10.55 -21.84
CA PRO A 51 3.49 -11.66 -21.64
C PRO A 51 2.41 -11.27 -20.61
N PRO A 52 1.15 -11.66 -20.83
CA PRO A 52 0.13 -11.61 -19.80
C PRO A 52 0.63 -12.33 -18.55
N GLY A 53 0.43 -11.73 -17.39
CA GLY A 53 1.05 -12.23 -16.17
C GLY A 53 0.60 -11.49 -14.92
N MET A 54 1.00 -12.03 -13.76
CA MET A 54 0.65 -11.53 -12.42
C MET A 54 1.81 -11.76 -11.45
N ARG A 55 3.04 -11.45 -11.89
CA ARG A 55 4.24 -11.52 -11.02
C ARG A 55 4.05 -10.79 -9.68
N PHE A 56 3.35 -9.65 -9.70
CA PHE A 56 2.96 -8.92 -8.52
C PHE A 56 1.44 -8.96 -8.32
N ALA A 57 1.01 -8.78 -7.07
CA ALA A 57 -0.40 -8.69 -6.75
C ALA A 57 -1.03 -7.46 -7.45
N PRO A 58 -2.23 -7.60 -8.02
CA PRO A 58 -2.70 -6.70 -9.08
C PRO A 58 -3.20 -5.34 -8.57
N LEU A 59 -3.61 -5.24 -7.31
CA LEU A 59 -4.33 -4.05 -6.84
C LEU A 59 -3.41 -2.82 -6.75
N TYR A 60 -2.17 -2.98 -6.30
CA TYR A 60 -1.27 -1.84 -6.18
C TYR A 60 -0.91 -1.21 -7.54
N PRO A 61 -0.48 -1.99 -8.56
CA PRO A 61 -0.36 -1.47 -9.93
C PRO A 61 -1.64 -0.84 -10.48
N ALA A 62 -2.81 -1.39 -10.18
CA ALA A 62 -4.07 -0.82 -10.63
C ALA A 62 -4.35 0.56 -10.02
N LEU A 63 -4.01 0.77 -8.74
CA LEU A 63 -4.10 2.07 -8.08
C LEU A 63 -3.12 3.08 -8.70
N LEU A 64 -1.90 2.65 -9.02
CA LEU A 64 -0.94 3.51 -9.72
C LEU A 64 -1.39 3.85 -11.14
N ALA A 65 -1.98 2.91 -11.88
CA ALA A 65 -2.56 3.17 -13.20
C ALA A 65 -3.70 4.20 -13.13
N ALA A 66 -4.57 4.09 -12.11
CA ALA A 66 -5.60 5.08 -11.87
C ALA A 66 -4.99 6.46 -11.54
N ALA A 67 -3.94 6.50 -10.72
CA ALA A 67 -3.23 7.75 -10.40
C ALA A 67 -2.58 8.38 -11.65
N ALA A 68 -1.95 7.59 -12.51
CA ALA A 68 -1.35 8.06 -13.77
C ALA A 68 -2.40 8.72 -14.69
N ARG A 69 -3.62 8.17 -14.75
CA ARG A 69 -4.71 8.80 -15.51
C ARG A 69 -5.19 10.13 -14.93
N LEU A 70 -4.98 10.37 -13.64
CA LEU A 70 -5.43 11.58 -12.93
C LEU A 70 -4.31 12.63 -12.78
N GLU A 71 -3.05 12.21 -12.86
CA GLU A 71 -1.87 13.05 -12.66
C GLU A 71 -0.92 12.95 -13.88
N PRO A 72 -1.03 13.84 -14.89
CA PRO A 72 -0.24 13.76 -16.11
C PRO A 72 1.29 13.81 -15.90
N GLY A 73 1.75 14.48 -14.85
CA GLY A 73 3.16 14.50 -14.47
C GLY A 73 3.67 13.12 -14.08
N PHE A 74 2.91 12.41 -13.25
CA PHE A 74 3.22 11.05 -12.82
C PHE A 74 3.19 10.06 -13.99
N ASP A 75 2.24 10.18 -14.91
CA ASP A 75 2.18 9.33 -16.11
C ASP A 75 3.44 9.48 -16.97
N ARG A 76 3.81 10.73 -17.30
CA ARG A 76 5.01 11.03 -18.10
C ARG A 76 6.28 10.51 -17.43
N ASP A 77 6.45 10.76 -16.14
CA ASP A 77 7.67 10.38 -15.41
C ASP A 77 7.74 8.85 -15.25
N SER A 78 6.60 8.18 -15.04
CA SER A 78 6.50 6.71 -15.02
C SER A 78 6.83 6.10 -16.38
N ALA A 79 6.29 6.66 -17.47
CA ALA A 79 6.61 6.23 -18.83
C ALA A 79 8.10 6.39 -19.14
N CYS A 80 8.73 7.49 -18.71
CA CYS A 80 10.18 7.65 -18.81
C CYS A 80 10.94 6.53 -18.08
N VAL A 81 10.57 6.23 -16.82
CA VAL A 81 11.24 5.15 -16.06
C VAL A 81 11.10 3.82 -16.77
N VAL A 82 9.91 3.48 -17.24
CA VAL A 82 9.64 2.21 -17.93
C VAL A 82 10.42 2.10 -19.25
N THR A 83 10.45 3.17 -20.04
CA THR A 83 11.11 3.17 -21.36
C THR A 83 12.63 3.24 -21.30
N THR A 84 13.19 3.84 -20.24
CA THR A 84 14.64 3.97 -20.05
C THR A 84 15.23 2.93 -19.10
N ASP A 85 14.43 1.96 -18.64
CA ASP A 85 14.83 0.98 -17.63
C ASP A 85 15.37 1.67 -16.35
N GLY A 86 14.81 2.83 -16.01
CA GLY A 86 15.21 3.63 -14.86
C GLY A 86 16.56 4.34 -14.97
N HIS A 87 17.26 4.26 -16.12
CA HIS A 87 18.59 4.85 -16.32
C HIS A 87 18.58 6.29 -16.88
N GLY A 88 17.42 6.81 -17.31
CA GLY A 88 17.28 8.17 -17.86
C GLY A 88 17.08 9.26 -16.79
N PRO A 89 17.19 10.56 -17.15
CA PRO A 89 16.88 11.69 -16.27
C PRO A 89 15.36 11.86 -16.10
N CYS A 90 14.69 10.82 -15.60
CA CYS A 90 13.25 10.84 -15.37
C CYS A 90 12.93 11.71 -14.15
N GLY A 91 11.79 12.41 -14.22
CA GLY A 91 11.30 13.20 -13.10
C GLY A 91 10.85 12.32 -11.93
N THR A 92 10.36 12.99 -10.88
CA THR A 92 9.93 12.32 -9.65
C THR A 92 8.48 12.65 -9.30
N GLU A 93 7.70 13.19 -10.24
CA GLU A 93 6.30 13.55 -10.02
C GLU A 93 5.51 12.30 -9.62
N ALA A 94 4.89 12.32 -8.44
CA ALA A 94 4.02 11.27 -7.92
C ALA A 94 3.23 11.83 -6.74
N THR A 95 2.71 13.05 -6.91
CA THR A 95 2.02 13.77 -5.83
C THR A 95 0.82 12.98 -5.33
N LEU A 96 -0.04 12.49 -6.22
CA LEU A 96 -1.25 11.78 -5.84
C LEU A 96 -0.96 10.45 -5.10
N PRO A 97 -0.11 9.54 -5.61
CA PRO A 97 0.28 8.34 -4.87
C PRO A 97 0.91 8.63 -3.50
N ARG A 98 1.82 9.61 -3.43
CA ARG A 98 2.52 9.96 -2.18
C ARG A 98 1.57 10.61 -1.17
N THR A 99 0.67 11.49 -1.61
CA THR A 99 -0.35 12.07 -0.73
C THR A 99 -1.31 10.99 -0.22
N ALA A 100 -1.76 10.07 -1.07
CA ALA A 100 -2.61 8.97 -0.65
C ALA A 100 -1.92 8.09 0.41
N GLN A 101 -0.64 7.77 0.22
CA GLN A 101 0.15 7.01 1.20
C GLN A 101 0.41 7.81 2.48
N ALA A 102 0.65 9.12 2.40
CA ALA A 102 0.80 9.97 3.58
C ALA A 102 -0.49 9.98 4.43
N LEU A 103 -1.66 10.09 3.78
CA LEU A 103 -2.95 10.02 4.46
C LEU A 103 -3.19 8.63 5.06
N ALA A 104 -2.83 7.57 4.33
CA ALA A 104 -2.88 6.20 4.85
C ALA A 104 -1.98 6.02 6.09
N LEU A 105 -0.78 6.59 6.10
CA LEU A 105 0.10 6.57 7.28
C LEU A 105 -0.53 7.27 8.49
N VAL A 106 -1.20 8.41 8.29
CA VAL A 106 -1.95 9.07 9.37
C VAL A 106 -3.06 8.17 9.90
N ALA A 107 -3.81 7.52 9.01
CA ALA A 107 -4.85 6.56 9.39
C ALA A 107 -4.29 5.35 10.15
N ILE A 108 -3.13 4.84 9.74
CA ILE A 108 -2.39 3.76 10.42
C ILE A 108 -2.05 4.16 11.86
N LEU A 109 -1.47 5.35 12.06
CA LEU A 109 -1.12 5.83 13.39
C LEU A 109 -2.35 5.98 14.30
N TRP A 110 -3.45 6.48 13.74
CA TRP A 110 -4.73 6.57 14.46
C TRP A 110 -5.29 5.19 14.80
N LEU A 111 -5.27 4.23 13.86
CA LEU A 111 -5.74 2.86 14.09
C LEU A 111 -4.92 2.15 15.16
N VAL A 112 -3.59 2.28 15.16
CA VAL A 112 -2.72 1.68 16.20
C VAL A 112 -3.10 2.21 17.58
N TRP A 113 -3.24 3.54 17.72
CA TRP A 113 -3.69 4.16 18.96
C TRP A 113 -5.07 3.64 19.37
N TRP A 114 -6.04 3.65 18.45
CA TRP A 114 -7.43 3.28 18.72
C TRP A 114 -7.56 1.80 19.12
N ILE A 115 -6.92 0.89 18.38
CA ILE A 115 -6.90 -0.55 18.66
C ILE A 115 -6.33 -0.78 20.07
N ALA A 116 -5.14 -0.27 20.37
CA ALA A 116 -4.52 -0.46 21.68
C ALA A 116 -5.34 0.18 22.82
N ALA A 117 -5.88 1.38 22.61
CA ALA A 117 -6.74 2.05 23.59
C ALA A 117 -8.04 1.28 23.87
N SER A 118 -8.62 0.68 22.83
CA SER A 118 -9.87 -0.07 22.94
C SER A 118 -9.72 -1.43 23.65
N VAL A 119 -8.53 -2.04 23.56
CA VAL A 119 -8.24 -3.34 24.19
C VAL A 119 -7.70 -3.18 25.61
N ALA A 120 -6.79 -2.22 25.85
CA ALA A 120 -6.02 -2.12 27.09
C ALA A 120 -6.10 -0.74 27.77
N GLY A 121 -6.99 0.15 27.31
CA GLY A 121 -7.22 1.48 27.88
C GLY A 121 -6.31 2.58 27.34
N GLY A 122 -6.65 3.84 27.64
CA GLY A 122 -6.03 5.02 27.02
C GLY A 122 -4.51 5.12 27.19
N GLY A 123 -3.96 4.66 28.32
CA GLY A 123 -2.50 4.63 28.54
C GLY A 123 -1.76 3.72 27.57
N ALA A 124 -2.30 2.52 27.31
CA ALA A 124 -1.75 1.59 26.32
C ALA A 124 -1.85 2.16 24.90
N GLY A 125 -2.95 2.86 24.58
CA GLY A 125 -3.10 3.58 23.32
C GLY A 125 -1.99 4.61 23.09
N MET A 126 -1.70 5.43 24.11
CA MET A 126 -0.63 6.43 24.02
C MET A 126 0.76 5.79 23.91
N ALA A 127 1.02 4.71 24.66
CA ALA A 127 2.28 3.97 24.56
C ALA A 127 2.47 3.36 23.15
N ALA A 128 1.43 2.73 22.60
CA ALA A 128 1.46 2.16 21.26
C ALA A 128 1.68 3.24 20.18
N LEU A 129 1.00 4.39 20.29
CA LEU A 129 1.21 5.52 19.40
C LEU A 129 2.65 6.06 19.50
N GLY A 130 3.20 6.18 20.71
CA GLY A 130 4.59 6.58 20.93
C GLY A 130 5.58 5.64 20.23
N LEU A 131 5.38 4.33 20.38
CA LEU A 131 6.18 3.32 19.70
C LEU A 131 6.04 3.39 18.17
N ALA A 132 4.82 3.56 17.65
CA ALA A 132 4.59 3.72 16.21
C ALA A 132 5.20 5.01 15.65
N LEU A 133 5.22 6.09 16.43
CA LEU A 133 5.90 7.34 16.03
C LEU A 133 7.42 7.18 15.96
N CYS A 134 8.02 6.28 16.75
CA CYS A 134 9.44 5.93 16.62
C CYS A 134 9.76 5.23 15.29
N THR A 135 8.80 4.51 14.69
CA THR A 135 8.97 3.86 13.37
C THR A 135 8.56 4.77 12.21
N ALA A 136 7.93 5.91 12.48
CA ALA A 136 7.46 6.85 11.47
C ALA A 136 8.54 7.28 10.46
N PRO A 137 9.83 7.53 10.80
CA PRO A 137 10.84 7.88 9.80
C PRO A 137 11.03 6.81 8.72
N VAL A 138 10.96 5.53 9.11
CA VAL A 138 11.07 4.40 8.17
C VAL A 138 9.82 4.33 7.29
N LEU A 139 8.63 4.44 7.90
CA LEU A 139 7.36 4.42 7.16
C LEU A 139 7.23 5.62 6.21
N LEU A 140 7.74 6.78 6.60
CA LEU A 140 7.78 7.95 5.72
C LEU A 140 8.66 7.72 4.51
N ARG A 141 9.76 6.97 4.63
CA ARG A 141 10.55 6.58 3.45
C ARG A 141 9.70 5.72 2.50
N SER A 142 8.90 4.79 3.04
CA SER A 142 7.94 4.00 2.27
C SER A 142 6.77 4.80 1.71
N VAL A 143 6.48 6.00 2.21
CA VAL A 143 5.52 6.94 1.58
C VAL A 143 6.15 7.63 0.38
N MET A 144 7.43 8.01 0.48
CA MET A 144 8.15 8.75 -0.55
C MET A 144 8.53 7.85 -1.74
N VAL A 145 8.85 6.59 -1.46
CA VAL A 145 9.00 5.51 -2.43
C VAL A 145 7.61 4.92 -2.65
N THR A 146 7.06 4.95 -3.85
CA THR A 146 5.71 4.44 -4.14
C THR A 146 5.63 2.92 -4.03
N MET A 147 5.53 2.39 -2.80
CA MET A 147 5.48 0.94 -2.52
C MET A 147 4.20 0.48 -1.82
N THR A 148 4.04 -0.85 -1.74
CA THR A 148 2.86 -1.54 -1.21
C THR A 148 2.72 -1.48 0.30
N GLU A 149 3.82 -1.27 1.04
CA GLU A 149 3.91 -1.46 2.50
C GLU A 149 2.85 -0.67 3.26
N ILE A 150 2.67 0.62 2.93
CA ILE A 150 1.72 1.49 3.61
C ILE A 150 0.27 1.06 3.33
N ALA A 151 -0.02 0.66 2.09
CA ALA A 151 -1.37 0.22 1.72
C ALA A 151 -1.73 -1.11 2.39
N VAL A 152 -0.79 -2.07 2.42
CA VAL A 152 -0.96 -3.37 3.08
C VAL A 152 -1.15 -3.18 4.58
N LEU A 153 -0.28 -2.40 5.23
CA LEU A 153 -0.36 -2.14 6.66
C LEU A 153 -1.70 -1.47 7.06
N LEU A 154 -2.21 -0.55 6.23
CA LEU A 154 -3.53 0.03 6.43
C LEU A 154 -4.64 -1.03 6.33
N ALA A 155 -4.63 -1.85 5.29
CA ALA A 155 -5.63 -2.90 5.09
C ALA A 155 -5.64 -3.91 6.25
N ASP A 156 -4.45 -4.33 6.71
CA ASP A 156 -4.28 -5.23 7.84
C ASP A 156 -4.84 -4.65 9.15
N LEU A 157 -4.52 -3.38 9.46
CA LEU A 157 -5.04 -2.72 10.66
C LEU A 157 -6.56 -2.50 10.59
N LEU A 158 -7.11 -2.21 9.41
CA LEU A 158 -8.55 -2.14 9.21
C LEU A 158 -9.22 -3.51 9.42
N ALA A 159 -8.59 -4.59 8.95
CA ALA A 159 -9.08 -5.95 9.19
C ALA A 159 -9.11 -6.26 10.70
N ILE A 160 -8.02 -5.97 11.42
CA ILE A 160 -7.94 -6.15 12.89
C ILE A 160 -9.02 -5.30 13.61
N ALA A 161 -9.17 -4.04 13.23
CA ALA A 161 -10.19 -3.15 13.81
C ALA A 161 -11.62 -3.71 13.58
N CYS A 162 -11.90 -4.22 12.38
CA CYS A 162 -13.17 -4.86 12.06
C CYS A 162 -13.38 -6.14 12.86
N ALA A 163 -12.36 -6.98 13.03
CA ALA A 163 -12.43 -8.19 13.85
C ALA A 163 -12.78 -7.86 15.31
N LEU A 164 -12.12 -6.87 15.92
CA LEU A 164 -12.46 -6.40 17.27
C LEU A 164 -13.90 -5.89 17.38
N ARG A 165 -14.37 -5.13 16.38
CA ARG A 165 -15.77 -4.68 16.33
C ARG A 165 -16.75 -5.84 16.19
N ALA A 166 -16.40 -6.88 15.44
CA ALA A 166 -17.24 -8.07 15.31
C ALA A 166 -17.41 -8.81 16.66
N LEU A 167 -16.37 -8.82 17.50
CA LEU A 167 -16.40 -9.42 18.83
C LEU A 167 -17.22 -8.58 19.83
N TRP A 168 -17.08 -7.25 19.81
CA TRP A 168 -17.74 -6.37 20.78
C TRP A 168 -19.16 -5.94 20.42
N SER A 169 -19.61 -6.21 19.19
CA SER A 169 -20.96 -5.83 18.73
C SER A 169 -21.70 -7.03 18.15
N PRO A 170 -22.21 -7.95 19.01
CA PRO A 170 -22.86 -9.19 18.58
C PRO A 170 -23.96 -8.96 17.54
N GLU A 171 -24.78 -7.92 17.74
CA GLU A 171 -25.88 -7.55 16.84
C GLU A 171 -25.43 -7.23 15.40
N ARG A 172 -24.17 -6.83 15.21
CA ARG A 172 -23.59 -6.46 13.91
C ARG A 172 -22.39 -7.32 13.52
N SER A 173 -22.16 -8.42 14.22
CA SER A 173 -20.95 -9.23 14.11
C SER A 173 -20.71 -9.70 12.66
N THR A 174 -21.76 -10.17 11.98
CA THR A 174 -21.68 -10.62 10.59
C THR A 174 -21.21 -9.53 9.63
N ARG A 175 -21.67 -8.28 9.81
CA ARG A 175 -21.27 -7.15 8.96
C ARG A 175 -19.80 -6.84 9.15
N TRP A 176 -19.35 -6.78 10.41
CA TRP A 176 -17.95 -6.51 10.73
C TRP A 176 -17.02 -7.64 10.29
N ALA A 177 -17.44 -8.90 10.44
CA ALA A 177 -16.70 -10.06 9.95
C ALA A 177 -16.57 -10.05 8.41
N ALA A 178 -17.65 -9.71 7.69
CA ALA A 178 -17.60 -9.55 6.24
C ALA A 178 -16.64 -8.44 5.82
N THR A 179 -16.68 -7.28 6.48
CA THR A 179 -15.73 -6.18 6.21
C THR A 179 -14.30 -6.58 6.54
N CYS A 180 -14.06 -7.32 7.62
CA CYS A 180 -12.75 -7.88 7.96
C CYS A 180 -12.22 -8.78 6.82
N GLY A 181 -13.04 -9.74 6.36
CA GLY A 181 -12.68 -10.60 5.23
C GLY A 181 -12.41 -9.83 3.94
N ALA A 182 -13.17 -8.77 3.67
CA ALA A 182 -12.93 -7.88 2.53
C ALA A 182 -11.59 -7.13 2.64
N MET A 183 -11.24 -6.62 3.82
CA MET A 183 -9.96 -5.95 4.04
C MET A 183 -8.77 -6.91 3.91
N LEU A 184 -8.90 -8.15 4.39
CA LEU A 184 -7.89 -9.20 4.17
C LEU A 184 -7.75 -9.55 2.68
N GLY A 185 -8.87 -9.62 1.95
CA GLY A 185 -8.86 -9.79 0.50
C GLY A 185 -8.17 -8.63 -0.23
N ILE A 186 -8.36 -7.39 0.23
CA ILE A 186 -7.62 -6.24 -0.28
C ILE A 186 -6.13 -6.37 0.03
N ALA A 187 -5.77 -6.74 1.26
CA ALA A 187 -4.38 -6.94 1.65
C ALA A 187 -3.68 -7.99 0.77
N THR A 188 -4.32 -9.13 0.50
CA THR A 188 -3.76 -10.17 -0.38
C THR A 188 -3.62 -9.71 -1.83
N LEU A 189 -4.55 -8.89 -2.33
CA LEU A 189 -4.46 -8.29 -3.67
C LEU A 189 -3.41 -7.17 -3.77
N LEU A 190 -3.01 -6.57 -2.65
CA LEU A 190 -1.89 -5.62 -2.57
C LEU A 190 -0.54 -6.33 -2.44
N ARG A 191 -0.48 -7.37 -1.61
CA ARG A 191 0.71 -8.21 -1.38
C ARG A 191 0.29 -9.57 -0.80
N PRO A 192 0.83 -10.70 -1.29
CA PRO A 192 0.41 -12.03 -0.83
C PRO A 192 0.74 -12.35 0.64
N SER A 193 1.44 -11.47 1.36
CA SER A 193 1.71 -11.62 2.80
C SER A 193 0.44 -11.60 3.68
N GLY A 194 -0.69 -11.08 3.17
CA GLY A 194 -1.95 -11.03 3.93
C GLY A 194 -2.51 -12.41 4.33
N LEU A 195 -2.05 -13.49 3.69
CA LEU A 195 -2.42 -14.86 4.06
C LEU A 195 -1.95 -15.23 5.49
N GLU A 196 -0.81 -14.71 5.92
CA GLU A 196 -0.28 -14.96 7.26
C GLU A 196 -1.18 -14.36 8.34
N LEU A 197 -1.69 -13.13 8.10
CA LEU A 197 -2.60 -12.47 9.02
C LEU A 197 -3.97 -13.16 9.07
N ALA A 198 -4.49 -13.61 7.93
CA ALA A 198 -5.72 -14.39 7.90
C ALA A 198 -5.60 -15.67 8.75
N LEU A 199 -4.47 -16.38 8.65
CA LEU A 199 -4.19 -17.55 9.50
C LEU A 199 -4.11 -17.18 10.98
N ALA A 200 -3.46 -16.08 11.33
CA ALA A 200 -3.37 -15.62 12.71
C ALA A 200 -4.74 -15.26 13.31
N ILE A 201 -5.62 -14.60 12.54
CA ILE A 201 -6.98 -14.26 12.97
C ILE A 201 -7.81 -15.53 13.19
N VAL A 202 -7.73 -16.51 12.28
CA VAL A 202 -8.45 -17.78 12.42
C VAL A 202 -7.93 -18.57 13.64
N ALA A 203 -6.62 -18.68 13.82
CA ALA A 203 -6.03 -19.36 14.96
C ALA A 203 -6.41 -18.69 16.29
N GLY A 204 -6.37 -17.35 16.34
CA GLY A 204 -6.83 -16.58 17.48
C GLY A 204 -8.31 -16.81 17.78
N GLY A 205 -9.18 -16.74 16.77
CA GLY A 205 -10.62 -16.95 16.93
C GLY A 205 -10.99 -18.35 17.42
N LEU A 206 -10.28 -19.39 16.97
CA LEU A 206 -10.47 -20.77 17.43
C LEU A 206 -10.02 -20.98 18.89
N GLY A 207 -9.03 -20.23 19.38
CA GLY A 207 -8.56 -20.31 20.76
C GLY A 207 -9.52 -19.70 21.81
N TRP A 208 -10.55 -18.97 21.36
CA TRP A 208 -11.58 -18.38 22.22
C TRP A 208 -12.91 -19.16 22.25
N LEU A 209 -13.03 -20.21 21.44
CA LEU A 209 -14.16 -21.15 21.43
C LEU A 209 -13.86 -22.36 22.32
#